data_AF-A0A0G4HCL7-F1
#
_entry.id   AF-A0A0G4HCL7-F1
#
_cell.length_a   1.000
_cell.length_b   1.000
_cell.length_c   1.000
_cell.angle_alpha   90.00
_cell.angle_beta   90.00
_cell.angle_gamma   90.00
#
_symmetry.space_group_name_H-M   'P 1'
#
loop_
_entity.id
_entity.type
_entity.pdbx_description
1 polymer ?
#
loop_
_entity_poly.entity_id
_entity_poly.type
_entity_poly.pdbx_seq_one_letter_code
_entity_poly.pdbx_strand_id
1 'polypeptide(L)'
;MGRQQQLGGRRAPSIAQGVTTRGIAGRKEKEKEREQTGRAPQNNATMFRSGVSLRPATRGEIESGRFEKSRLDEFCGLLENGVFGERVTRQEVVAVTNMGEYAGVKKKQGGEEKEKDRMVIKGGADPRVYDTYAGVLAQQSLLTCLPYMIIIGKVIYCVDVVKAFQQIEDRHKHSLGVLGVRIPAGLPELPVENPFPEKYDDDQWLGLRRKAAVLIPGAIHRLEKAHYGGRHAGNLFVFSLQFKLQKDGEYTLVEEAVLV
;
A
#
# COMPACT_ATOMS: atom_id res chain seq x y z
N MET A 1 -64.91 20.86 40.40
CA MET A 1 -63.84 21.74 39.88
C MET A 1 -62.85 20.86 39.11
N GLY A 2 -62.32 21.19 37.92
CA GLY A 2 -62.71 22.26 36.99
C GLY A 2 -61.63 22.60 35.94
N ARG A 3 -61.89 22.31 34.65
CA ARG A 3 -61.09 22.64 33.43
C ARG A 3 -59.73 21.90 33.30
N GLN A 4 -59.21 21.44 32.15
CA GLN A 4 -59.45 21.58 30.69
C GLN A 4 -58.59 22.64 29.95
N GLN A 5 -57.83 22.16 28.94
CA GLN A 5 -57.06 22.79 27.82
C GLN A 5 -55.63 22.19 27.83
N GLN A 6 -55.08 21.49 26.81
CA GLN A 6 -55.29 21.35 25.35
C GLN A 6 -54.66 22.46 24.47
N LEU A 7 -54.25 22.08 23.24
CA LEU A 7 -53.36 22.73 22.23
C LEU A 7 -51.88 22.30 22.33
N GLY A 8 -51.16 21.83 21.30
CA GLY A 8 -51.52 21.40 19.92
C GLY A 8 -50.27 21.42 19.00
N GLY A 9 -50.05 20.56 17.99
CA GLY A 9 -50.72 19.32 17.61
C GLY A 9 -50.23 18.76 16.24
N ARG A 10 -50.67 17.52 15.91
CA ARG A 10 -50.69 16.88 14.57
C ARG A 10 -49.38 16.41 13.88
N ARG A 11 -49.32 15.06 13.72
CA ARG A 11 -48.94 14.27 12.52
C ARG A 11 -47.46 13.95 12.20
N ALA A 12 -47.15 12.65 12.30
CA ALA A 12 -46.26 11.92 11.39
C ALA A 12 -47.01 11.62 10.03
N PRO A 13 -46.44 11.00 8.97
CA PRO A 13 -45.51 9.86 8.98
C PRO A 13 -44.34 9.93 7.96
N SER A 14 -43.70 8.78 7.73
CA SER A 14 -42.60 8.51 6.80
C SER A 14 -43.03 8.28 5.34
N ILE A 15 -42.07 8.33 4.39
CA ILE A 15 -41.71 7.26 3.42
C ILE A 15 -40.60 7.75 2.45
N ALA A 16 -40.00 6.81 1.70
CA ALA A 16 -38.75 6.93 0.95
C ALA A 16 -38.85 7.57 -0.47
N GLN A 17 -37.66 7.67 -1.10
CA GLN A 17 -37.36 7.87 -2.54
C GLN A 17 -37.61 9.27 -3.14
N GLY A 18 -36.73 9.66 -4.06
CA GLY A 18 -36.72 10.99 -4.68
C GLY A 18 -35.55 11.26 -5.63
N VAL A 19 -35.12 10.29 -6.45
CA VAL A 19 -34.16 10.55 -7.53
C VAL A 19 -34.87 11.38 -8.60
N THR A 20 -34.44 12.64 -8.78
CA THR A 20 -35.04 13.56 -9.77
C THR A 20 -33.99 14.05 -10.77
N THR A 21 -33.86 13.35 -11.89
CA THR A 21 -33.12 13.82 -13.07
C THR A 21 -34.02 14.67 -13.96
N ARG A 22 -33.82 16.00 -13.97
CA ARG A 22 -34.34 16.97 -14.97
C ARG A 22 -33.47 18.23 -14.92
N GLY A 23 -33.04 18.82 -16.03
CA GLY A 23 -33.15 18.36 -17.43
C GLY A 23 -32.27 19.20 -18.36
N ILE A 24 -31.96 18.67 -19.54
CA ILE A 24 -31.14 19.36 -20.56
C ILE A 24 -32.04 20.22 -21.45
N ALA A 25 -32.00 21.55 -21.29
CA ALA A 25 -32.46 22.51 -22.31
C ALA A 25 -31.98 23.94 -21.98
N GLY A 26 -31.61 24.71 -23.02
CA GLY A 26 -31.86 26.16 -23.01
C GLY A 26 -30.83 27.11 -22.38
N ARG A 27 -29.56 27.07 -22.79
CA ARG A 27 -28.77 28.31 -23.02
C ARG A 27 -27.52 28.09 -23.91
N LYS A 28 -27.74 28.11 -25.23
CA LYS A 28 -26.80 28.83 -26.12
C LYS A 28 -26.91 30.33 -25.80
N GLU A 29 -25.95 31.13 -26.27
CA GLU A 29 -25.77 32.57 -25.99
C GLU A 29 -25.07 32.93 -24.67
N LYS A 30 -23.75 32.71 -24.63
CA LYS A 30 -22.77 33.82 -24.57
C LYS A 30 -21.35 33.33 -24.90
N GLU A 31 -21.21 32.75 -26.09
CA GLU A 31 -19.93 32.36 -26.68
C GLU A 31 -19.37 33.51 -27.53
N LYS A 32 -19.05 34.63 -26.85
CA LYS A 32 -18.29 35.78 -27.36
C LYS A 32 -17.96 36.73 -26.21
N GLU A 33 -16.90 37.52 -26.38
CA GLU A 33 -16.37 38.49 -25.41
C GLU A 33 -15.86 37.89 -24.08
N ARG A 34 -14.67 37.27 -24.12
CA ARG A 34 -13.47 37.76 -23.40
C ARG A 34 -12.19 36.95 -23.67
N GLU A 35 -11.90 36.70 -24.96
CA GLU A 35 -10.49 36.68 -25.36
C GLU A 35 -9.97 38.13 -25.32
N GLN A 36 -8.78 38.34 -24.76
CA GLN A 36 -8.04 39.61 -24.54
C GLN A 36 -8.01 40.19 -23.10
N THR A 37 -7.52 39.40 -22.14
CA THR A 37 -6.54 39.90 -21.15
C THR A 37 -5.43 38.86 -20.95
N GLY A 38 -4.18 39.31 -20.94
CA GLY A 38 -3.00 38.45 -20.97
C GLY A 38 -2.69 37.76 -19.65
N ARG A 39 -3.35 36.62 -19.37
CA ARG A 39 -2.81 35.59 -18.48
C ARG A 39 -3.41 34.24 -18.86
N ALA A 40 -2.59 33.31 -19.33
CA ALA A 40 -2.98 31.91 -19.33
C ALA A 40 -3.33 31.51 -17.88
N PRO A 41 -4.43 30.79 -17.62
CA PRO A 41 -4.62 30.19 -16.31
C PRO A 41 -3.45 29.24 -16.07
N GLN A 42 -2.58 29.60 -15.12
CA GLN A 42 -1.62 28.65 -14.57
C GLN A 42 -2.42 27.61 -13.79
N ASN A 43 -2.93 26.63 -14.52
CA ASN A 43 -3.37 25.34 -14.01
C ASN A 43 -2.11 24.65 -13.45
N ASN A 44 -1.66 25.11 -12.29
CA ASN A 44 -0.73 24.43 -11.41
C ASN A 44 -1.47 23.20 -10.88
N ALA A 45 -1.60 22.22 -11.77
CA ALA A 45 -2.64 21.23 -11.71
C ALA A 45 -2.27 20.19 -10.65
N THR A 46 -2.81 20.37 -9.44
CA THR A 46 -2.89 19.34 -8.40
C THR A 46 -3.83 18.22 -8.86
N MET A 47 -3.47 17.54 -9.94
CA MET A 47 -4.19 16.41 -10.52
C MET A 47 -4.00 15.19 -9.63
N PHE A 48 -4.82 15.13 -8.58
CA PHE A 48 -5.11 13.89 -7.89
C PHE A 48 -5.58 12.86 -8.93
N ARG A 49 -4.73 11.88 -9.25
CA ARG A 49 -5.09 10.76 -10.13
C ARG A 49 -6.32 10.08 -9.54
N SER A 50 -7.34 9.84 -10.35
CA SER A 50 -8.59 9.21 -9.89
C SER A 50 -8.32 7.87 -9.21
N GLY A 51 -9.05 7.57 -8.15
CA GLY A 51 -8.84 6.36 -7.34
C GLY A 51 -8.81 5.08 -8.17
N VAL A 52 -7.77 4.28 -7.97
CA VAL A 52 -7.66 2.92 -8.51
C VAL A 52 -8.31 1.96 -7.54
N SER A 53 -9.35 1.24 -7.99
CA SER A 53 -9.98 0.22 -7.18
C SER A 53 -9.20 -1.10 -7.19
N LEU A 54 -9.18 -1.77 -6.04
CA LEU A 54 -8.64 -3.10 -5.85
C LEU A 54 -9.75 -3.94 -5.21
N ARG A 55 -10.23 -4.96 -5.94
CA ARG A 55 -11.14 -5.97 -5.35
C ARG A 55 -10.34 -7.19 -4.92
N PRO A 56 -10.73 -7.90 -3.85
CA PRO A 56 -10.25 -9.27 -3.63
C PRO A 56 -10.53 -10.16 -4.84
N ALA A 57 -9.70 -11.17 -5.03
CA ALA A 57 -10.00 -12.27 -5.95
C ALA A 57 -11.20 -13.09 -5.43
N THR A 58 -12.04 -13.57 -6.34
CA THR A 58 -13.05 -14.58 -5.99
C THR A 58 -12.41 -15.97 -5.96
N ARG A 59 -13.01 -16.91 -5.21
CA ARG A 59 -12.49 -18.27 -5.08
C ARG A 59 -12.28 -18.96 -6.44
N GLY A 60 -13.23 -18.82 -7.36
CA GLY A 60 -13.15 -19.40 -8.71
C GLY A 60 -12.03 -18.83 -9.57
N GLU A 61 -11.66 -17.55 -9.40
CA GLU A 61 -10.50 -16.95 -10.11
C GLU A 61 -9.16 -17.43 -9.54
N ILE A 62 -9.11 -17.80 -8.26
CA ILE A 62 -7.92 -18.42 -7.65
C ILE A 62 -7.80 -19.87 -8.13
N GLU A 63 -8.91 -20.63 -8.09
CA GLU A 63 -8.97 -22.03 -8.54
C GLU A 63 -8.79 -22.20 -10.06
N SER A 64 -8.99 -21.14 -10.86
CA SER A 64 -8.70 -21.14 -12.30
C SER A 64 -7.27 -20.71 -12.66
N GLY A 65 -6.34 -20.65 -11.69
CA GLY A 65 -4.93 -20.28 -11.93
C GLY A 65 -4.69 -18.83 -12.35
N ARG A 66 -5.70 -17.95 -12.35
CA ARG A 66 -5.62 -16.58 -12.92
C ARG A 66 -4.43 -15.77 -12.39
N PHE A 67 -4.07 -15.98 -11.12
CA PHE A 67 -3.04 -15.21 -10.43
C PHE A 67 -1.62 -15.79 -10.51
N GLU A 68 -1.43 -17.00 -11.05
CA GLU A 68 -0.15 -17.74 -11.00
C GLU A 68 1.05 -16.92 -11.46
N LYS A 69 0.99 -16.29 -12.65
CA LYS A 69 2.07 -15.43 -13.15
C LYS A 69 2.33 -14.22 -12.23
N SER A 70 1.30 -13.63 -11.61
CA SER A 70 1.47 -12.51 -10.67
C SER A 70 2.02 -12.93 -9.31
N ARG A 71 1.69 -14.16 -8.87
CA ARG A 71 2.16 -14.78 -7.63
C ARG A 71 3.63 -15.20 -7.74
N LEU A 72 4.04 -15.71 -8.90
CA LEU A 72 5.44 -15.99 -9.22
C LEU A 72 6.27 -14.71 -9.35
N ASP A 73 5.74 -13.65 -9.98
CA ASP A 73 6.41 -12.34 -10.11
C ASP A 73 6.72 -11.69 -8.73
N GLU A 74 5.74 -11.70 -7.82
CA GLU A 74 5.95 -11.23 -6.44
C GLU A 74 6.98 -12.10 -5.70
N PHE A 75 6.93 -13.43 -5.84
CA PHE A 75 7.89 -14.34 -5.18
C PHE A 75 9.33 -14.16 -5.68
N CYS A 76 9.52 -14.08 -7.01
CA CYS A 76 10.80 -13.70 -7.60
C CYS A 76 11.30 -12.38 -7.04
N GLY A 77 10.41 -11.39 -6.86
CA GLY A 77 10.72 -10.12 -6.22
C GLY A 77 11.19 -10.20 -4.76
N LEU A 78 10.71 -11.18 -3.97
CA LEU A 78 11.20 -11.41 -2.60
C LEU A 78 12.60 -12.05 -2.59
N LEU A 79 12.84 -12.98 -3.50
CA LEU A 79 14.12 -13.69 -3.66
C LEU A 79 15.21 -12.75 -4.21
N GLU A 80 14.87 -11.97 -5.24
CA GLU A 80 15.68 -10.89 -5.82
C GLU A 80 16.18 -9.95 -4.71
N ASN A 81 15.25 -9.34 -3.97
CA ASN A 81 15.56 -8.39 -2.91
C ASN A 81 16.16 -9.00 -1.64
N GLY A 82 16.22 -10.34 -1.50
CA GLY A 82 16.78 -10.99 -0.31
C GLY A 82 15.95 -10.71 0.95
N VAL A 83 14.62 -10.78 0.87
CA VAL A 83 13.73 -10.63 2.03
C VAL A 83 13.91 -11.78 3.03
N PHE A 84 14.22 -12.98 2.52
CA PHE A 84 14.55 -14.17 3.29
C PHE A 84 16.07 -14.33 3.41
N GLY A 85 16.56 -14.47 4.64
CA GLY A 85 17.94 -14.83 4.95
C GLY A 85 18.12 -16.34 5.18
N GLU A 86 19.17 -16.69 5.91
CA GLU A 86 19.49 -18.07 6.22
C GLU A 86 18.43 -18.79 7.07
N ARG A 87 18.44 -20.13 7.00
CA ARG A 87 17.58 -21.00 7.80
C ARG A 87 18.04 -20.99 9.26
N VAL A 88 17.09 -20.90 10.18
CA VAL A 88 17.35 -20.83 11.63
C VAL A 88 16.40 -21.73 12.42
N THR A 89 16.74 -22.01 13.66
CA THR A 89 15.88 -22.66 14.65
C THR A 89 14.93 -21.67 15.33
N ARG A 90 13.99 -22.16 16.14
CA ARG A 90 13.14 -21.29 16.98
C ARG A 90 13.94 -20.55 18.06
N GLN A 91 15.12 -21.03 18.46
CA GLN A 91 15.90 -20.48 19.58
C GLN A 91 16.71 -19.24 19.18
N GLU A 92 17.09 -19.11 17.90
CA GLU A 92 17.90 -18.00 17.36
C GLU A 92 17.10 -16.72 17.02
N VAL A 93 15.77 -16.77 17.17
CA VAL A 93 14.86 -15.67 16.79
C VAL A 93 13.98 -15.29 17.98
N VAL A 94 13.62 -14.01 18.11
CA VAL A 94 12.75 -13.59 19.23
C VAL A 94 11.32 -14.11 19.04
N ALA A 95 10.81 -14.03 17.82
CA ALA A 95 9.51 -14.57 17.43
C ALA A 95 9.53 -15.17 16.02
N VAL A 96 8.53 -16.00 15.75
CA VAL A 96 8.28 -16.59 14.43
C VAL A 96 6.94 -16.08 13.92
N THR A 97 6.97 -15.31 12.85
CA THR A 97 5.79 -14.87 12.11
C THR A 97 5.49 -15.83 10.96
N ASN A 98 4.21 -16.00 10.63
CA ASN A 98 3.78 -16.77 9.45
C ASN A 98 3.65 -15.85 8.23
N MET A 99 3.74 -16.39 7.03
CA MET A 99 3.31 -15.68 5.82
C MET A 99 1.79 -15.72 5.63
N GLY A 100 1.29 -14.79 4.83
CA GLY A 100 -0.03 -14.81 4.21
C GLY A 100 0.08 -14.37 2.74
N GLU A 101 -1.01 -14.52 2.01
CA GLU A 101 -1.11 -14.17 0.60
C GLU A 101 -2.42 -13.40 0.38
N TYR A 102 -2.40 -12.46 -0.56
CA TYR A 102 -3.56 -11.67 -0.96
C TYR A 102 -3.61 -11.55 -2.48
N ALA A 103 -4.48 -12.34 -3.11
CA ALA A 103 -4.83 -12.18 -4.51
C ALA A 103 -5.94 -11.13 -4.66
N GLY A 104 -5.75 -10.19 -5.58
CA GLY A 104 -6.73 -9.16 -5.90
C GLY A 104 -6.60 -8.63 -7.33
N VAL A 105 -7.65 -8.00 -7.83
CA VAL A 105 -7.69 -7.43 -9.17
C VAL A 105 -7.73 -5.91 -9.09
N LYS A 106 -6.70 -5.27 -9.63
CA LYS A 106 -6.51 -3.81 -9.68
C LYS A 106 -7.11 -3.27 -10.99
N LYS A 107 -8.12 -2.39 -10.92
CA LYS A 107 -8.69 -1.72 -12.12
C LYS A 107 -8.02 -0.39 -12.38
N LYS A 108 -7.40 -0.21 -13.55
CA LYS A 108 -6.85 1.08 -13.97
C LYS A 108 -7.96 2.01 -14.51
N GLN A 109 -7.64 3.29 -14.66
CA GLN A 109 -8.32 4.14 -15.64
C GLN A 109 -8.25 3.46 -17.03
N GLY A 110 -9.33 3.55 -17.81
CA GLY A 110 -9.49 2.79 -19.05
C GLY A 110 -10.11 1.40 -18.88
N GLY A 111 -10.31 0.92 -17.64
CA GLY A 111 -11.04 -0.32 -17.37
C GLY A 111 -10.22 -1.60 -17.38
N GLU A 112 -8.93 -1.54 -17.75
CA GLU A 112 -8.00 -2.66 -17.65
C GLU A 112 -8.00 -3.28 -16.23
N GLU A 113 -8.33 -4.57 -16.14
CA GLU A 113 -8.01 -5.38 -14.97
C GLU A 113 -6.52 -5.78 -15.04
N LYS A 114 -5.80 -5.67 -13.92
CA LYS A 114 -4.51 -6.34 -13.72
C LYS A 114 -4.54 -7.16 -12.43
N GLU A 115 -4.12 -8.42 -12.56
CA GLU A 115 -3.87 -9.37 -11.50
C GLU A 115 -2.77 -8.85 -10.57
N LYS A 116 -3.02 -8.94 -9.26
CA LYS A 116 -2.10 -8.52 -8.23
C LYS A 116 -2.17 -9.49 -7.07
N ASP A 117 -1.25 -10.45 -7.05
CA ASP A 117 -0.91 -11.14 -5.81
C ASP A 117 -0.04 -10.25 -4.90
N ARG A 118 0.06 -10.64 -3.63
CA ARG A 118 0.89 -10.04 -2.58
C ARG A 118 1.15 -11.08 -1.51
N MET A 119 2.40 -11.52 -1.42
CA MET A 119 2.89 -12.21 -0.24
C MET A 119 3.10 -11.19 0.88
N VAL A 120 2.69 -11.52 2.10
CA VAL A 120 2.75 -10.63 3.27
C VAL A 120 3.21 -11.37 4.52
N ILE A 121 3.82 -10.64 5.45
CA ILE A 121 4.18 -11.11 6.78
C ILE A 121 2.97 -10.90 7.71
N LYS A 122 2.61 -11.90 8.53
CA LYS A 122 1.57 -11.75 9.57
C LYS A 122 2.19 -11.18 10.85
N GLY A 123 2.62 -9.92 10.78
CA GLY A 123 3.51 -9.28 11.77
C GLY A 123 2.97 -9.12 13.20
N GLY A 124 1.70 -9.43 13.48
CA GLY A 124 1.12 -9.37 14.83
C GLY A 124 1.80 -10.28 15.87
N ALA A 125 2.68 -11.18 15.43
CA ALA A 125 3.53 -12.00 16.31
C ALA A 125 4.89 -11.35 16.66
N ASP A 126 5.24 -10.17 16.14
CA ASP A 126 6.49 -9.47 16.50
C ASP A 126 6.32 -8.77 17.87
N PRO A 127 7.05 -9.19 18.93
CA PRO A 127 6.93 -8.63 20.27
C PRO A 127 7.83 -7.41 20.49
N ARG A 128 8.71 -7.10 19.53
CA ARG A 128 9.67 -5.99 19.64
C ARG A 128 8.94 -4.65 19.72
N VAL A 129 9.63 -3.66 20.26
CA VAL A 129 9.19 -2.26 20.30
C VAL A 129 10.34 -1.44 19.75
N TYR A 130 10.05 -0.55 18.80
CA TYR A 130 11.00 0.44 18.29
C TYR A 130 10.52 1.81 18.76
N ASP A 131 11.45 2.64 19.25
CA ASP A 131 11.17 3.98 19.79
C ASP A 131 10.83 5.02 18.70
N THR A 132 10.52 4.58 17.48
CA THR A 132 10.16 5.42 16.33
C THR A 132 8.65 5.47 16.11
N TYR A 133 8.15 6.67 15.78
CA TYR A 133 6.72 6.93 15.61
C TYR A 133 6.29 6.80 14.13
N ALA A 134 6.07 5.58 13.64
CA ALA A 134 5.17 5.35 12.52
C ALA A 134 3.73 5.19 13.02
N GLY A 135 3.18 6.25 13.63
CA GLY A 135 1.73 6.36 13.77
C GLY A 135 1.05 6.50 12.41
N VAL A 136 -0.25 6.23 12.36
CA VAL A 136 -1.09 6.70 11.24
C VAL A 136 -1.23 8.21 11.40
N LEU A 137 -0.95 8.98 10.33
CA LEU A 137 -1.11 10.44 10.36
C LEU A 137 -2.55 10.75 10.74
N ALA A 138 -2.75 11.53 11.81
CA ALA A 138 -4.08 11.87 12.27
C ALA A 138 -4.86 12.50 11.11
N GLN A 139 -6.06 11.99 10.81
CA GLN A 139 -6.84 12.47 9.66
C GLN A 139 -7.05 13.99 9.71
N GLN A 140 -7.14 14.57 10.90
CA GLN A 140 -7.22 16.02 11.12
C GLN A 140 -5.94 16.76 10.74
N SER A 141 -4.75 16.22 11.01
CA SER A 141 -3.47 16.80 10.53
C SER A 141 -3.42 16.77 9.00
N LEU A 142 -3.77 15.66 8.34
CA LEU A 142 -3.84 15.61 6.87
C LEU A 142 -4.83 16.65 6.30
N LEU A 143 -6.01 16.77 6.92
CA LEU A 143 -7.05 17.75 6.54
C LEU A 143 -6.70 19.20 6.91
N THR A 144 -5.64 19.44 7.69
CA THR A 144 -5.18 20.79 8.06
C THR A 144 -3.96 21.18 7.24
N CYS A 145 -2.93 20.33 7.23
CA CYS A 145 -1.66 20.59 6.57
C CYS A 145 -1.77 20.58 5.04
N LEU A 146 -2.57 19.68 4.43
CA LEU A 146 -2.73 19.68 2.96
C LEU A 146 -3.44 20.94 2.43
N PRO A 147 -4.60 21.39 2.98
CA PRO A 147 -5.19 22.66 2.56
C PRO A 147 -4.32 23.87 2.89
N TYR A 148 -3.63 23.89 4.05
CA TYR A 148 -2.70 24.96 4.39
C TYR A 148 -1.58 25.09 3.34
N MET A 149 -0.93 23.99 2.98
CA MET A 149 0.13 23.96 1.95
C MET A 149 -0.37 24.47 0.59
N ILE A 150 -1.61 24.12 0.21
CA ILE A 150 -2.25 24.65 -1.02
C ILE A 150 -2.51 26.16 -0.91
N ILE A 151 -3.02 26.64 0.24
CA ILE A 151 -3.29 28.07 0.49
C ILE A 151 -2.01 28.92 0.43
N ILE A 152 -0.89 28.43 0.97
CA ILE A 152 0.42 29.10 0.88
C ILE A 152 1.18 28.81 -0.44
N GLY A 153 0.49 28.26 -1.45
CA GLY A 153 1.01 28.11 -2.81
C GLY A 153 2.12 27.06 -2.98
N LYS A 154 2.24 26.09 -2.07
CA LYS A 154 3.23 25.00 -2.19
C LYS A 154 2.74 23.91 -3.15
N VAL A 155 3.66 23.40 -3.97
CA VAL A 155 3.41 22.25 -4.84
C VAL A 155 3.49 20.97 -4.00
N ILE A 156 2.48 20.12 -4.11
CA ILE A 156 2.42 18.83 -3.41
C ILE A 156 2.71 17.71 -4.42
N TYR A 157 3.76 16.94 -4.17
CA TYR A 157 4.12 15.76 -4.96
C TYR A 157 3.61 14.49 -4.28
N CYS A 158 3.07 13.56 -5.09
CA CYS A 158 2.64 12.24 -4.63
C CYS A 158 3.39 11.17 -5.44
N VAL A 159 4.14 10.32 -4.77
CA VAL A 159 5.08 9.35 -5.37
C VAL A 159 4.82 7.96 -4.78
N ASP A 160 4.67 6.95 -5.64
CA ASP A 160 4.57 5.53 -5.26
C ASP A 160 5.98 4.91 -5.29
N VAL A 161 6.52 4.56 -4.12
CA VAL A 161 7.88 4.02 -4.00
C VAL A 161 7.83 2.49 -4.12
N VAL A 162 8.11 2.00 -5.34
CA VAL A 162 8.02 0.58 -5.69
C VAL A 162 8.90 -0.29 -4.79
N LYS A 163 8.30 -1.32 -4.18
CA LYS A 163 8.95 -2.28 -3.26
C LYS A 163 9.71 -1.62 -2.08
N ALA A 164 9.39 -0.38 -1.69
CA ALA A 164 10.09 0.46 -0.69
C ALA A 164 10.65 -0.30 0.53
N PHE A 165 9.82 -1.07 1.23
CA PHE A 165 10.22 -1.78 2.44
C PHE A 165 11.32 -2.84 2.17
N GLN A 166 11.30 -3.50 1.01
CA GLN A 166 12.27 -4.53 0.61
C GLN A 166 13.66 -3.96 0.26
N GLN A 167 13.84 -2.64 0.34
CA GLN A 167 15.13 -1.95 0.28
C GLN A 167 15.76 -1.71 1.65
N ILE A 168 15.03 -1.99 2.74
CA ILE A 168 15.41 -1.63 4.11
C ILE A 168 15.73 -2.88 4.93
N GLU A 169 16.96 -2.99 5.41
CA GLU A 169 17.37 -4.03 6.35
C GLU A 169 16.85 -3.75 7.77
N ASP A 170 16.57 -4.81 8.52
CA ASP A 170 16.23 -4.68 9.95
C ASP A 170 17.51 -4.44 10.77
N ARG A 171 17.95 -3.17 10.85
CA ARG A 171 19.11 -2.75 11.66
C ARG A 171 19.01 -3.15 13.14
N HIS A 172 17.81 -3.39 13.65
CA HIS A 172 17.57 -3.74 15.05
C HIS A 172 17.75 -5.25 15.30
N LYS A 173 18.01 -6.07 14.27
CA LYS A 173 18.23 -7.52 14.38
C LYS A 173 19.33 -7.93 15.37
N HIS A 174 20.30 -7.05 15.65
CA HIS A 174 21.38 -7.28 16.61
C HIS A 174 21.07 -6.82 18.05
N SER A 175 20.22 -5.81 18.26
CA SER A 175 19.94 -5.23 19.59
C SER A 175 18.59 -5.66 20.17
N LEU A 176 17.60 -5.90 19.31
CA LEU A 176 16.25 -6.36 19.67
C LEU A 176 15.97 -7.78 19.14
N GLY A 177 16.99 -8.42 18.56
CA GLY A 177 16.94 -9.79 18.05
C GLY A 177 16.24 -9.92 16.69
N VAL A 178 16.51 -11.05 16.03
CA VAL A 178 16.04 -11.34 14.67
C VAL A 178 14.61 -11.90 14.69
N LEU A 179 13.80 -11.53 13.69
CA LEU A 179 12.56 -12.25 13.39
C LEU A 179 12.82 -13.48 12.53
N GLY A 180 12.17 -14.59 12.89
CA GLY A 180 11.97 -15.72 12.00
C GLY A 180 10.67 -15.57 11.20
N VAL A 181 10.69 -15.91 9.92
CA VAL A 181 9.50 -16.14 9.11
C VAL A 181 9.39 -17.63 8.79
N ARG A 182 8.22 -18.23 9.04
CA ARG A 182 7.92 -19.61 8.65
C ARG A 182 7.49 -19.67 7.20
N ILE A 183 8.20 -20.45 6.40
CA ILE A 183 7.92 -20.70 4.99
C ILE A 183 6.63 -21.52 4.85
N PRO A 184 5.60 -21.06 4.11
CA PRO A 184 4.38 -21.83 3.90
C PRO A 184 4.60 -22.91 2.82
N ALA A 185 3.91 -24.04 2.94
CA ALA A 185 4.03 -25.16 1.99
C ALA A 185 3.40 -24.90 0.61
N GLY A 186 2.78 -23.74 0.40
CA GLY A 186 2.13 -23.38 -0.86
C GLY A 186 2.95 -22.47 -1.79
N LEU A 187 4.18 -22.07 -1.44
CA LEU A 187 4.97 -21.15 -2.27
C LEU A 187 5.12 -21.66 -3.72
N PRO A 188 5.12 -20.77 -4.74
CA PRO A 188 5.35 -21.16 -6.12
C PRO A 188 6.71 -21.82 -6.32
N GLU A 189 6.75 -22.94 -7.04
CA GLU A 189 8.00 -23.47 -7.57
C GLU A 189 8.44 -22.65 -8.80
N LEU A 190 9.74 -22.36 -8.93
CA LEU A 190 10.25 -21.64 -10.09
C LEU A 190 10.55 -22.63 -11.24
N PRO A 191 9.85 -22.52 -12.39
CA PRO A 191 10.03 -23.43 -13.53
C PRO A 191 11.47 -23.39 -14.07
N VAL A 192 11.84 -24.45 -14.82
CA VAL A 192 13.17 -24.58 -15.41
C VAL A 192 13.43 -23.44 -16.40
N GLU A 193 12.53 -23.26 -17.35
CA GLU A 193 12.51 -22.14 -18.29
C GLU A 193 12.06 -20.85 -17.61
N ASN A 194 12.56 -19.71 -18.09
CA ASN A 194 12.28 -18.39 -17.53
C ASN A 194 10.97 -17.79 -18.11
N PRO A 195 9.92 -17.55 -17.31
CA PRO A 195 8.67 -16.95 -17.77
C PRO A 195 8.68 -15.41 -17.78
N PHE A 196 9.82 -14.79 -17.43
CA PHE A 196 10.08 -13.34 -17.42
C PHE A 196 11.41 -12.98 -18.11
N PRO A 197 11.66 -13.39 -19.36
CA PRO A 197 12.89 -13.05 -20.09
C PRO A 197 13.05 -11.54 -20.32
N GLU A 198 11.98 -10.75 -20.15
CA GLU A 198 12.03 -9.28 -20.17
C GLU A 198 12.57 -8.63 -18.88
N LYS A 199 12.86 -9.44 -17.85
CA LYS A 199 13.32 -8.95 -16.52
C LYS A 199 14.62 -9.60 -16.06
N TYR A 200 14.76 -10.90 -16.29
CA TYR A 200 15.87 -11.71 -15.79
C TYR A 200 16.55 -12.41 -16.96
N ASP A 201 17.88 -12.41 -16.98
CA ASP A 201 18.66 -13.31 -17.84
C ASP A 201 18.72 -14.74 -17.23
N ASP A 202 19.32 -15.69 -17.96
CA ASP A 202 19.37 -17.09 -17.54
C ASP A 202 20.20 -17.32 -16.25
N ASP A 203 21.27 -16.55 -16.04
CA ASP A 203 22.10 -16.63 -14.84
C ASP A 203 21.38 -16.06 -13.61
N GLN A 204 20.66 -14.95 -13.80
CA GLN A 204 19.76 -14.37 -12.81
C GLN A 204 18.61 -15.34 -12.48
N TRP A 205 17.98 -15.95 -13.48
CA TRP A 205 16.92 -16.93 -13.28
C TRP A 205 17.44 -18.17 -12.52
N LEU A 206 18.59 -18.71 -12.91
CA LEU A 206 19.27 -19.78 -12.17
C LEU A 206 19.66 -19.34 -10.76
N GLY A 207 20.02 -18.07 -10.56
CA GLY A 207 20.22 -17.46 -9.24
C GLY A 207 18.96 -17.46 -8.37
N LEU A 208 17.82 -17.04 -8.92
CA LEU A 208 16.52 -17.06 -8.24
C LEU A 208 16.08 -18.50 -7.90
N ARG A 209 16.25 -19.45 -8.83
CA ARG A 209 15.96 -20.88 -8.60
C ARG A 209 16.81 -21.46 -7.48
N ARG A 210 18.11 -21.13 -7.42
CA ARG A 210 19.01 -21.52 -6.32
C ARG A 210 18.57 -20.94 -4.97
N LYS A 211 18.14 -19.66 -4.93
CA LYS A 211 17.58 -19.05 -3.71
C LYS A 211 16.26 -19.73 -3.28
N ALA A 212 15.35 -20.01 -4.22
CA ALA A 212 14.07 -20.65 -3.96
C ALA A 212 14.23 -22.05 -3.34
N ALA A 213 15.15 -22.86 -3.88
CA ALA A 213 15.41 -24.23 -3.41
C ALA A 213 15.89 -24.33 -1.95
N VAL A 214 16.36 -23.23 -1.36
CA VAL A 214 16.78 -23.17 0.06
C VAL A 214 15.58 -22.92 1.01
N LEU A 215 14.44 -22.41 0.50
CA LEU A 215 13.25 -22.09 1.28
C LEU A 215 12.35 -23.32 1.48
N ILE A 216 12.77 -24.23 2.36
CA ILE A 216 12.07 -25.49 2.63
C ILE A 216 10.72 -25.22 3.34
N PRO A 217 9.58 -25.77 2.86
CA PRO A 217 8.29 -25.73 3.53
C PRO A 217 8.35 -26.03 5.04
N GLY A 218 7.74 -25.16 5.85
CA GLY A 218 7.69 -25.28 7.30
C GLY A 218 8.98 -24.86 8.03
N ALA A 219 10.10 -24.69 7.33
CA ALA A 219 11.32 -24.15 7.94
C ALA A 219 11.15 -22.69 8.37
N ILE A 220 12.00 -22.24 9.28
CA ILE A 220 12.09 -20.85 9.72
C ILE A 220 13.33 -20.25 9.06
N HIS A 221 13.17 -19.10 8.41
CA HIS A 221 14.26 -18.30 7.84
C HIS A 221 14.31 -16.95 8.52
N ARG A 222 15.47 -16.28 8.56
CA ARG A 222 15.54 -14.90 9.02
C ARG A 222 14.75 -13.98 8.07
N LEU A 223 14.01 -13.03 8.65
CA LEU A 223 13.44 -11.91 7.92
C LEU A 223 14.46 -10.77 7.94
N GLU A 224 15.32 -10.68 6.94
CA GLU A 224 16.45 -9.72 6.91
C GLU A 224 16.00 -8.29 6.59
N LYS A 225 14.83 -8.13 5.94
CA LYS A 225 14.31 -6.85 5.46
C LYS A 225 12.86 -6.59 5.84
N ALA A 226 12.51 -5.31 5.91
CA ALA A 226 11.13 -4.87 6.09
C ALA A 226 10.24 -5.35 4.92
N HIS A 227 9.02 -5.79 5.23
CA HIS A 227 8.08 -6.26 4.21
C HIS A 227 6.62 -6.05 4.66
N TYR A 228 5.69 -6.05 3.70
CA TYR A 228 4.27 -5.73 3.90
C TYR A 228 3.63 -6.62 4.96
N GLY A 229 2.81 -6.04 5.84
CA GLY A 229 2.19 -6.71 6.98
C GLY A 229 3.11 -6.93 8.20
N GLY A 230 4.42 -6.68 8.09
CA GLY A 230 5.32 -6.62 9.24
C GLY A 230 5.00 -5.43 10.14
N ARG A 231 4.79 -5.68 11.45
CA ARG A 231 4.30 -4.69 12.45
C ARG A 231 5.09 -3.38 12.46
N HIS A 232 6.40 -3.44 12.18
CA HIS A 232 7.31 -2.30 12.20
C HIS A 232 7.94 -1.98 10.83
N ALA A 233 7.37 -2.48 9.72
CA ALA A 233 7.90 -2.19 8.38
C ALA A 233 7.89 -0.68 8.05
N GLY A 234 6.83 0.03 8.48
CA GLY A 234 6.75 1.50 8.40
C GLY A 234 7.82 2.21 9.23
N ASN A 235 8.00 1.79 10.50
CA ASN A 235 9.04 2.32 11.40
C ASN A 235 10.45 2.23 10.79
N LEU A 236 10.80 1.07 10.22
CA LEU A 236 12.11 0.85 9.59
C LEU A 236 12.30 1.75 8.36
N PHE A 237 11.27 1.85 7.51
CA PHE A 237 11.32 2.65 6.30
C PHE A 237 11.43 4.16 6.57
N VAL A 238 10.58 4.71 7.45
CA VAL A 238 10.64 6.14 7.78
C VAL A 238 11.98 6.51 8.42
N PHE A 239 12.50 5.71 9.36
CA PHE A 239 13.83 5.99 9.92
C PHE A 239 14.92 6.02 8.83
N SER A 240 14.91 5.07 7.89
CA SER A 240 15.89 5.04 6.79
C SER A 240 15.73 6.23 5.83
N LEU A 241 14.50 6.68 5.60
CA LEU A 241 14.20 7.84 4.75
C LEU A 241 14.65 9.15 5.43
N GLN A 242 14.29 9.37 6.70
CA GLN A 242 14.77 10.48 7.53
C GLN A 242 16.29 10.59 7.49
N PHE A 243 16.97 9.49 7.81
CA PHE A 243 18.44 9.45 7.93
C PHE A 243 19.14 9.78 6.61
N LYS A 244 18.57 9.40 5.47
CA LYS A 244 19.08 9.77 4.13
C LYS A 244 18.86 11.26 3.86
N LEU A 245 17.60 11.72 3.92
CA LEU A 245 17.24 13.11 3.62
C LEU A 245 17.96 14.13 4.52
N GLN A 246 18.15 13.82 5.81
CA GLN A 246 18.92 14.65 6.74
C GLN A 246 20.42 14.65 6.42
N LYS A 247 20.99 13.52 5.99
CA LYS A 247 22.40 13.42 5.57
C LYS A 247 22.65 14.20 4.27
N ASP A 248 21.69 14.22 3.36
CA ASP A 248 21.75 14.94 2.09
C ASP A 248 21.70 16.47 2.30
N GLY A 249 21.32 16.95 3.50
CA GLY A 249 21.47 18.34 3.95
C GLY A 249 20.46 19.34 3.36
N GLU A 250 19.87 19.04 2.20
CA GLU A 250 18.87 19.89 1.52
C GLU A 250 17.47 19.84 2.15
N TYR A 251 17.22 18.92 3.10
CA TYR A 251 15.88 18.63 3.63
C TYR A 251 15.75 18.82 5.14
N THR A 252 14.97 19.83 5.54
CA THR A 252 14.45 19.94 6.91
C THR A 252 13.16 19.12 7.04
N LEU A 253 13.15 18.14 7.95
CA LEU A 253 11.93 17.42 8.34
C LEU A 253 11.02 18.34 9.18
N VAL A 254 9.73 18.43 8.83
CA VAL A 254 8.76 19.33 9.50
C VAL A 254 7.63 18.56 10.22
N GLU A 255 7.07 17.54 9.59
CA GLU A 255 6.06 16.63 10.17
C GLU A 255 6.20 15.26 9.48
N GLU A 256 5.78 14.17 10.14
CA GLU A 256 5.83 12.81 9.57
C GLU A 256 4.70 11.89 10.05
N ALA A 257 4.45 10.83 9.28
CA ALA A 257 3.76 9.60 9.68
C ALA A 257 3.82 8.55 8.55
N VAL A 258 3.22 7.37 8.78
CA VAL A 258 3.12 6.31 7.77
C VAL A 258 1.67 5.80 7.65
N LEU A 259 1.21 5.59 6.41
CA LEU A 259 0.11 4.65 6.15
C LEU A 259 0.72 3.28 5.81
N VAL A 260 0.25 2.23 6.49
CA VAL A 260 0.67 0.82 6.32
C VAL A 260 -0.50 -0.01 5.80
#